data_AF-H1YZZ2-F1
#
_entry.id   AF-H1YZZ2-F1
#
_cell.length_a   1.000
_cell.length_b   1.000
_cell.length_c   1.000
_cell.angle_alpha   90.00
_cell.angle_beta   90.00
_cell.angle_gamma   90.00
#
_symmetry.space_group_name_H-M   'P 1'
#
loop_
_entity.id
_entity.type
_entity.pdbx_description
1 polymer ?
#
loop_
_entity_poly.entity_id
_entity_poly.type
_entity_poly.pdbx_seq_one_letter_code
_entity_poly.pdbx_strand_id
1 'polypeptide(L)'
;MKMKLTAKGMDQVFYYCLLGILIFTSITNFFMFIINWEAWFFGIKMEGLYAGLILFSYFLISSFLAYFLIRHPEKIVIIAGSSVVFFGFLFMDSSVTVQELSNGKNLFTSLSAARVIISINILAAHLIVVRFYKKEDNTLKGDIIWNSIKYEHETNFSLKTTGIKNLEKYATWNNLILAMATFIIIFFLVWLVIPMIIFLILLP
;
A
#
# COMPACT_ATOMS: atom_id res chain seq x y z
N MET A 1 -28.51 -4.45 14.46
CA MET A 1 -27.92 -5.65 13.82
C MET A 1 -27.69 -5.51 12.31
N LYS A 2 -28.61 -4.93 11.51
CA LYS A 2 -28.43 -4.72 10.04
C LYS A 2 -27.22 -3.85 9.61
N MET A 3 -26.81 -2.86 10.39
CA MET A 3 -25.68 -1.98 10.06
C MET A 3 -24.30 -2.66 10.11
N LYS A 4 -24.10 -3.64 11.00
CA LYS A 4 -22.82 -4.37 11.11
C LYS A 4 -22.58 -5.31 9.93
N LEU A 5 -23.64 -5.89 9.38
CA LEU A 5 -23.55 -6.80 8.24
C LEU A 5 -23.18 -6.04 6.95
N THR A 6 -23.77 -4.85 6.77
CA THR A 6 -23.52 -3.97 5.62
C THR A 6 -22.11 -3.37 5.65
N ALA A 7 -21.64 -2.91 6.82
CA ALA A 7 -20.28 -2.39 6.96
C ALA A 7 -19.21 -3.46 6.66
N LYS A 8 -19.40 -4.71 7.14
CA LYS A 8 -18.48 -5.81 6.87
C LYS A 8 -18.42 -6.20 5.39
N GLY A 9 -19.56 -6.16 4.69
CA GLY A 9 -19.61 -6.40 3.25
C GLY A 9 -18.90 -5.30 2.44
N MET A 10 -19.05 -4.04 2.86
CA MET A 10 -18.41 -2.89 2.20
C MET A 10 -16.88 -2.92 2.32
N ASP A 11 -16.35 -3.30 3.49
CA ASP A 11 -14.91 -3.50 3.71
C ASP A 11 -14.33 -4.58 2.80
N GLN A 12 -15.07 -5.68 2.57
CA GLN A 12 -14.64 -6.73 1.64
C GLN A 12 -14.60 -6.21 0.19
N VAL A 13 -15.59 -5.41 -0.23
CA VAL A 13 -15.59 -4.81 -1.57
C VAL A 13 -14.39 -3.89 -1.77
N PHE A 14 -14.08 -3.03 -0.78
CA PHE A 14 -12.89 -2.17 -0.86
C PHE A 14 -11.58 -2.95 -0.89
N TYR A 15 -11.48 -4.02 -0.09
CA TYR A 15 -10.35 -4.93 -0.12
C TYR A 15 -10.13 -5.51 -1.53
N TYR A 16 -11.19 -6.06 -2.15
CA TYR A 16 -11.09 -6.66 -3.49
C TYR A 16 -10.84 -5.61 -4.57
N CYS A 17 -11.38 -4.40 -4.40
CA CYS A 17 -11.12 -3.29 -5.31
C CYS A 17 -9.64 -2.88 -5.27
N LEU A 18 -9.07 -2.70 -4.08
CA LEU A 18 -7.64 -2.39 -3.90
C LEU A 18 -6.76 -3.49 -4.48
N LEU A 19 -7.09 -4.75 -4.19
CA LEU A 19 -6.37 -5.91 -4.71
C LEU A 19 -6.42 -5.94 -6.25
N GLY A 20 -7.61 -5.73 -6.83
CA GLY A 20 -7.82 -5.71 -8.26
C GLY A 20 -6.98 -4.64 -8.96
N ILE A 21 -6.95 -3.40 -8.45
CA ILE A 21 -6.14 -2.33 -9.06
C ILE A 21 -4.64 -2.60 -8.93
N LEU A 22 -4.18 -3.21 -7.84
CA LEU A 22 -2.76 -3.55 -7.65
C LEU A 22 -2.33 -4.66 -8.60
N ILE A 23 -3.11 -5.74 -8.71
CA ILE A 23 -2.83 -6.84 -9.64
C ILE A 23 -2.87 -6.33 -11.09
N PHE A 24 -3.89 -5.56 -11.44
CA PHE A 24 -4.02 -4.99 -12.79
C PHE A 24 -2.82 -4.10 -13.14
N THR A 25 -2.38 -3.26 -12.20
CA THR A 25 -1.21 -2.40 -12.38
C THR A 25 0.08 -3.22 -12.51
N SER A 26 0.24 -4.26 -11.69
CA SER A 26 1.38 -5.19 -11.78
C SER A 26 1.47 -5.83 -13.17
N ILE A 27 0.39 -6.45 -13.64
CA ILE A 27 0.34 -7.10 -14.95
C ILE A 27 0.60 -6.09 -16.07
N THR A 28 0.00 -4.90 -16.00
CA THR A 28 0.20 -3.86 -17.02
C THR A 28 1.65 -3.44 -17.11
N ASN A 29 2.31 -3.15 -15.97
CA ASN A 29 3.71 -2.74 -15.96
C ASN A 29 4.65 -3.87 -16.39
N PHE A 30 4.35 -5.12 -16.02
CA PHE A 30 5.11 -6.27 -16.49
C PHE A 30 5.01 -6.45 -18.00
N PHE A 31 3.82 -6.29 -18.56
CA PHE A 31 3.61 -6.36 -20.00
C PHE A 31 4.35 -5.22 -20.74
N MET A 32 4.24 -3.99 -20.23
CA MET A 32 4.99 -2.85 -20.76
C MET A 32 6.51 -3.06 -20.66
N PHE A 33 6.98 -3.68 -19.57
CA PHE A 33 8.38 -4.06 -19.40
C PHE A 33 8.83 -5.05 -20.48
N ILE A 34 8.05 -6.11 -20.75
CA ILE A 34 8.35 -7.08 -21.80
C ILE A 34 8.43 -6.38 -23.16
N ILE A 35 7.45 -5.54 -23.51
CA ILE A 35 7.45 -4.81 -24.79
C ILE A 35 8.68 -3.90 -24.90
N ASN A 36 9.01 -3.14 -23.84
CA ASN A 36 10.18 -2.27 -23.84
C ASN A 36 11.48 -3.07 -23.96
N TRP A 37 11.57 -4.20 -23.26
CA TRP A 37 12.71 -5.10 -23.33
C TRP A 37 12.90 -5.70 -24.73
N GLU A 38 11.82 -6.19 -25.34
CA GLU A 38 11.85 -6.72 -26.71
C GLU A 38 12.23 -5.63 -27.71
N ALA A 39 11.62 -4.44 -27.62
CA ALA A 39 11.92 -3.34 -28.53
C ALA A 39 13.38 -2.90 -28.42
N TRP A 40 13.93 -2.84 -27.19
CA TRP A 40 15.35 -2.57 -26.97
C TRP A 40 16.25 -3.67 -27.57
N PHE A 41 15.90 -4.95 -27.35
CA PHE A 41 16.66 -6.09 -27.88
C PHE A 41 16.68 -6.12 -29.41
N PHE A 42 15.58 -5.78 -30.08
CA PHE A 42 15.48 -5.73 -31.54
C PHE A 42 15.90 -4.39 -32.16
N GLY A 43 16.42 -3.45 -31.36
CA GLY A 43 16.97 -2.19 -31.86
C GLY A 43 15.92 -1.18 -32.35
N ILE A 44 14.65 -1.35 -31.96
CA ILE A 44 13.60 -0.35 -32.21
C ILE A 44 13.77 0.76 -31.17
N LYS A 45 13.76 2.03 -31.60
CA LYS A 45 13.89 3.22 -30.72
C LYS A 45 12.78 3.23 -29.65
N MET A 46 13.08 2.66 -28.50
CA MET A 46 12.39 2.85 -27.22
C MET A 46 13.40 3.42 -26.22
N GLU A 47 12.92 3.97 -25.11
CA GLU A 47 13.71 4.69 -24.09
C GLU A 47 14.83 3.87 -23.41
N GLY A 48 14.99 2.60 -23.80
CA GLY A 48 16.14 1.77 -23.48
C GLY A 48 16.05 1.06 -22.13
N LEU A 49 17.20 0.63 -21.62
CA LEU A 49 17.32 -0.19 -20.41
C LEU A 49 16.77 0.52 -19.15
N TYR A 50 16.89 1.86 -19.09
CA TYR A 50 16.43 2.65 -17.94
C TYR A 50 14.90 2.61 -17.76
N ALA A 51 14.14 2.85 -18.84
CA ALA A 51 12.69 2.74 -18.81
C ALA A 51 12.23 1.33 -18.45
N GLY A 52 12.96 0.30 -18.91
CA GLY A 52 12.73 -1.09 -18.54
C GLY A 52 12.88 -1.32 -17.04
N LEU A 53 13.96 -0.82 -16.43
CA LEU A 53 14.17 -0.95 -14.99
C LEU A 53 13.07 -0.24 -14.18
N ILE A 54 12.62 0.95 -14.61
CA ILE A 54 11.52 1.66 -13.96
C ILE A 54 10.23 0.85 -14.04
N LEU A 55 9.84 0.38 -15.24
CA LEU A 55 8.64 -0.44 -15.42
C LEU A 55 8.68 -1.73 -14.58
N PHE A 56 9.86 -2.38 -14.53
CA PHE A 56 10.06 -3.55 -13.70
C PHE A 56 9.93 -3.23 -12.20
N SER A 57 10.42 -2.08 -11.75
CA SER A 57 10.26 -1.63 -10.37
C SER A 57 8.78 -1.39 -10.01
N TYR A 58 8.00 -0.77 -10.92
CA TYR A 58 6.56 -0.56 -10.72
C TYR A 58 5.79 -1.88 -10.66
N PHE A 59 6.16 -2.85 -11.50
CA PHE A 59 5.66 -4.23 -11.42
C PHE A 59 5.96 -4.84 -10.05
N LEU A 60 7.21 -4.79 -9.59
CA LEU A 60 7.60 -5.38 -8.31
C LEU A 60 6.85 -4.74 -7.13
N ILE A 61 6.84 -3.41 -7.05
CA ILE A 61 6.18 -2.67 -5.96
C ILE A 61 4.70 -3.05 -5.89
N SER A 62 3.97 -2.94 -7.00
CA SER A 62 2.53 -3.29 -7.03
C SER A 62 2.26 -4.76 -6.70
N SER A 63 3.14 -5.68 -7.13
CA SER A 63 3.05 -7.10 -6.79
C SER A 63 3.28 -7.36 -5.30
N PHE A 64 4.27 -6.70 -4.70
CA PHE A 64 4.52 -6.79 -3.26
C PHE A 64 3.36 -6.24 -2.45
N LEU A 65 2.81 -5.08 -2.83
CA LEU A 65 1.61 -4.52 -2.19
C LEU A 65 0.41 -5.47 -2.28
N ALA A 66 0.16 -6.08 -3.45
CA ALA A 66 -0.89 -7.08 -3.62
C ALA A 66 -0.66 -8.33 -2.75
N TYR A 67 0.58 -8.83 -2.72
CA TYR A 67 0.96 -9.97 -1.89
C TYR A 67 0.75 -9.67 -0.40
N PHE A 68 1.18 -8.50 0.07
CA PHE A 68 0.97 -8.08 1.45
C PHE A 68 -0.50 -7.93 1.79
N LEU A 69 -1.32 -7.45 0.86
CA LEU A 69 -2.75 -7.33 1.05
C LEU A 69 -3.39 -8.70 1.28
N ILE A 70 -3.00 -9.71 0.49
CA ILE A 70 -3.46 -11.10 0.63
C ILE A 70 -2.96 -11.74 1.94
N ARG A 71 -1.69 -11.53 2.27
CA ARG A 71 -1.04 -12.22 3.39
C ARG A 71 -1.36 -11.60 4.75
N HIS A 72 -1.55 -10.28 4.79
CA HIS A 72 -1.71 -9.48 6.00
C HIS A 72 -2.89 -8.50 5.89
N PRO A 73 -4.14 -9.02 5.78
CA PRO A 73 -5.33 -8.17 5.68
C PRO A 73 -5.52 -7.27 6.91
N GLU A 74 -4.98 -7.63 8.07
CA GLU A 74 -5.01 -6.81 9.28
C GLU A 74 -4.23 -5.50 9.18
N LYS A 75 -3.30 -5.40 8.20
CA LYS A 75 -2.45 -4.21 7.98
C LYS A 75 -2.96 -3.34 6.83
N ILE A 76 -4.22 -3.48 6.45
CA ILE A 76 -4.79 -2.82 5.28
C ILE A 76 -4.63 -1.30 5.27
N VAL A 77 -4.64 -0.63 6.43
CA VAL A 77 -4.44 0.83 6.51
C VAL A 77 -3.04 1.23 6.02
N ILE A 78 -2.01 0.47 6.43
CA ILE A 78 -0.63 0.73 6.01
C ILE A 78 -0.49 0.44 4.51
N ILE A 79 -1.07 -0.68 4.06
CA ILE A 79 -0.99 -1.09 2.65
C ILE A 79 -1.73 -0.10 1.76
N ALA A 80 -2.93 0.34 2.13
CA ALA A 80 -3.69 1.36 1.41
C ALA A 80 -2.96 2.71 1.41
N GLY A 81 -2.35 3.11 2.53
CA GLY A 81 -1.50 4.30 2.59
C GLY A 81 -0.33 4.23 1.62
N SER A 82 0.40 3.11 1.62
CA SER A 82 1.50 2.86 0.67
C SER A 82 1.01 2.82 -0.79
N SER A 83 -0.18 2.26 -1.05
CA SER A 83 -0.80 2.29 -2.38
C SER A 83 -1.11 3.72 -2.83
N VAL A 84 -1.62 4.58 -1.95
CA VAL A 84 -1.87 6.01 -2.29
C VAL A 84 -0.57 6.70 -2.68
N VAL A 85 0.52 6.48 -1.94
CA VAL A 85 1.84 7.04 -2.27
C VAL A 85 2.31 6.50 -3.62
N PHE A 86 2.28 5.18 -3.82
CA PHE A 86 2.69 4.54 -5.07
C PHE A 86 1.91 5.04 -6.29
N PHE A 87 0.57 5.06 -6.22
CA PHE A 87 -0.25 5.56 -7.30
C PHE A 87 -0.12 7.07 -7.50
N GLY A 88 0.15 7.83 -6.44
CA GLY A 88 0.44 9.26 -6.52
C GLY A 88 1.71 9.52 -7.33
N PHE A 89 2.78 8.76 -7.07
CA PHE A 89 4.00 8.81 -7.88
C PHE A 89 3.74 8.45 -9.34
N LEU A 90 3.05 7.34 -9.57
CA LEU A 90 2.73 6.89 -10.94
C LEU A 90 1.85 7.90 -11.69
N PHE A 91 0.98 8.61 -10.98
CA PHE A 91 0.18 9.71 -11.53
C PHE A 91 1.03 10.91 -11.91
N MET A 92 1.95 11.35 -11.04
CA MET A 92 2.86 12.46 -11.33
C MET A 92 3.74 12.14 -12.55
N ASP A 93 4.37 10.96 -12.55
CA ASP A 93 5.20 10.46 -13.65
C ASP A 93 4.41 10.44 -14.97
N SER A 94 3.22 9.83 -14.96
CA SER A 94 2.35 9.81 -16.14
C SER A 94 1.90 11.21 -16.58
N SER A 95 1.73 12.17 -15.67
CA SER A 95 1.27 13.52 -16.02
C SER A 95 2.36 14.28 -16.77
N VAL A 96 3.63 14.15 -16.35
CA VAL A 96 4.78 14.73 -17.05
C VAL A 96 4.85 14.21 -18.48
N THR A 97 4.79 12.89 -18.66
CA THR A 97 4.82 12.28 -20.00
C THR A 97 3.65 12.72 -20.88
N VAL A 98 2.44 12.82 -20.33
CA VAL A 98 1.24 13.24 -21.09
C VAL A 98 1.34 14.70 -21.49
N GLN A 99 1.85 15.56 -20.61
CA GLN A 99 2.04 16.97 -20.91
C GLN A 99 3.07 17.16 -22.03
N GLU A 100 4.16 16.41 -22.00
CA GLU A 100 5.18 16.42 -23.05
C GLU A 100 4.64 15.92 -24.39
N LEU A 101 3.99 14.75 -24.42
CA LEU A 101 3.43 14.17 -25.65
C LEU A 101 2.28 14.98 -26.26
N SER A 102 1.52 15.71 -25.43
CA SER A 102 0.38 16.51 -25.89
C SER A 102 0.72 17.96 -26.23
N ASN A 103 2.00 18.36 -26.13
CA ASN A 103 2.44 19.76 -26.20
C ASN A 103 1.63 20.66 -25.26
N GLY A 104 1.36 20.19 -24.03
CA GLY A 104 0.65 20.92 -22.99
C GLY A 104 -0.88 20.97 -23.13
N LYS A 105 -1.48 20.30 -24.13
CA LYS A 105 -2.96 20.29 -24.29
C LYS A 105 -3.68 19.45 -23.24
N ASN A 106 -3.05 18.36 -22.80
CA ASN A 106 -3.58 17.48 -21.76
C ASN A 106 -2.64 17.50 -20.56
N LEU A 107 -3.21 17.63 -19.36
CA LEU A 107 -2.44 17.68 -18.12
C LEU A 107 -2.17 16.29 -17.53
N PHE A 108 -3.10 15.35 -17.69
CA PHE A 108 -2.99 14.00 -17.11
C PHE A 108 -3.91 13.01 -17.83
N THR A 109 -3.69 11.72 -17.59
CA THR A 109 -4.57 10.64 -18.05
C THR A 109 -5.68 10.36 -17.03
N SER A 110 -6.91 10.23 -17.50
CA SER A 110 -8.06 9.89 -16.64
C SER A 110 -7.86 8.58 -15.86
N LEU A 111 -7.16 7.61 -16.48
CA LEU A 111 -6.87 6.31 -15.87
C LEU A 111 -5.94 6.43 -14.66
N SER A 112 -4.88 7.24 -14.73
CA SER A 112 -3.95 7.42 -13.62
C SER A 112 -4.63 8.16 -12.46
N ALA A 113 -5.40 9.21 -12.77
CA ALA A 113 -6.20 9.93 -11.78
C ALA A 113 -7.19 9.01 -11.05
N ALA A 114 -7.90 8.15 -11.79
CA ALA A 114 -8.86 7.20 -11.22
C ALA A 114 -8.20 6.26 -10.19
N ARG A 115 -6.99 5.76 -10.47
CA ARG A 115 -6.26 4.86 -9.54
C ARG A 115 -5.94 5.55 -8.21
N VAL A 116 -5.49 6.81 -8.26
CA VAL A 116 -5.22 7.60 -7.05
C VAL A 116 -6.50 7.83 -6.26
N ILE A 117 -7.57 8.28 -6.93
CA ILE A 117 -8.86 8.57 -6.29
C ILE A 117 -9.44 7.31 -5.63
N ILE A 118 -9.41 6.16 -6.31
CA ILE A 118 -9.89 4.89 -5.74
C ILE A 118 -9.09 4.54 -4.48
N SER A 119 -7.76 4.66 -4.53
CA SER A 119 -6.88 4.34 -3.40
C SER A 119 -7.13 5.24 -2.20
N ILE A 120 -7.33 6.55 -2.43
CA ILE A 120 -7.66 7.52 -1.38
C ILE A 120 -9.02 7.20 -0.76
N ASN A 121 -10.04 6.90 -1.58
CA ASN A 121 -11.37 6.56 -1.07
C ASN A 121 -11.36 5.30 -0.21
N ILE A 122 -10.60 4.27 -0.61
CA ILE A 122 -10.45 3.03 0.17
C ILE A 122 -9.76 3.32 1.50
N LEU A 123 -8.69 4.11 1.50
CA LEU A 123 -7.99 4.51 2.72
C LEU A 123 -8.92 5.29 3.66
N ALA A 124 -9.65 6.28 3.12
CA ALA A 124 -10.60 7.07 3.89
C ALA A 124 -11.72 6.21 4.48
N ALA A 125 -12.31 5.32 3.67
CA ALA A 125 -13.36 4.41 4.13
C ALA A 125 -12.89 3.52 5.28
N HIS A 126 -11.69 2.92 5.17
CA HIS A 126 -11.16 2.10 6.25
C HIS A 126 -10.83 2.89 7.52
N LEU A 127 -10.30 4.11 7.41
CA LEU A 127 -10.05 4.95 8.58
C LEU A 127 -11.35 5.28 9.32
N ILE A 128 -12.41 5.56 8.57
CA ILE A 128 -13.75 5.80 9.11
C ILE A 128 -14.26 4.54 9.83
N VAL A 129 -14.23 3.38 9.15
CA VAL A 129 -14.69 2.09 9.69
C VAL A 129 -13.94 1.71 10.96
N VAL A 130 -12.60 1.75 10.94
CA VAL A 130 -11.75 1.42 12.10
C VAL A 130 -12.10 2.30 13.31
N ARG A 131 -12.41 3.59 13.09
CA ARG A 131 -12.77 4.51 14.17
C ARG A 131 -14.11 4.15 14.83
N PHE A 132 -15.08 3.68 14.05
CA PHE A 132 -16.38 3.26 14.57
C PHE A 132 -16.32 1.91 15.30
N TYR A 133 -15.58 0.94 14.78
CA TYR A 133 -15.44 -0.38 15.42
C TYR A 133 -14.60 -0.33 16.71
N LYS A 134 -13.51 0.46 16.74
CA LYS A 134 -12.66 0.60 17.94
C LYS A 134 -13.39 1.24 19.12
N LYS A 135 -14.41 2.08 18.85
CA LYS A 135 -15.22 2.73 19.90
C LYS A 135 -16.16 1.74 20.58
N GLU A 136 -16.72 0.79 19.83
CA GLU A 136 -17.70 -0.17 20.34
C GLU A 136 -17.04 -1.30 21.14
N ASP A 137 -15.85 -1.73 20.73
CA ASP A 137 -15.07 -2.77 21.42
C ASP A 137 -14.52 -2.24 22.76
N ASN A 138 -14.16 -0.97 22.88
CA ASN A 138 -13.75 -0.38 24.16
C ASN A 138 -14.90 -0.24 25.18
N THR A 139 -16.14 -0.04 24.72
CA THR A 139 -17.32 -0.03 25.60
C THR A 139 -17.72 -1.43 26.04
N LEU A 140 -17.73 -2.41 25.13
CA LEU A 140 -18.05 -3.81 25.47
C LEU A 140 -16.94 -4.46 26.29
N LYS A 141 -15.67 -4.21 25.96
CA LYS A 141 -14.53 -4.73 26.70
C LYS A 141 -14.36 -3.99 28.03
N GLY A 142 -14.77 -2.72 28.14
CA GLY A 142 -14.86 -2.01 29.43
C GLY A 142 -15.86 -2.67 30.37
N ASP A 143 -17.08 -2.93 29.90
CA ASP A 143 -18.12 -3.59 30.72
C ASP A 143 -17.82 -5.06 31.02
N ILE A 144 -17.21 -5.79 30.08
CA ILE A 144 -16.79 -7.18 30.30
C ILE A 144 -15.57 -7.26 31.21
N ILE A 145 -14.59 -6.35 31.10
CA ILE A 145 -13.41 -6.32 31.99
C ILE A 145 -13.81 -5.90 33.42
N TRP A 146 -14.70 -4.91 33.59
CA TRP A 146 -15.21 -4.56 34.92
C TRP A 146 -15.97 -5.72 35.58
N ASN A 147 -16.75 -6.46 34.79
CA ASN A 147 -17.42 -7.66 35.29
C ASN A 147 -16.43 -8.81 35.53
N SER A 148 -15.45 -9.04 34.66
CA SER A 148 -14.48 -10.14 34.82
C SER A 148 -13.48 -9.89 35.95
N ILE A 149 -13.04 -8.65 36.18
CA ILE A 149 -12.19 -8.30 37.34
C ILE A 149 -12.93 -8.54 38.66
N LYS A 150 -14.26 -8.36 38.68
CA LYS A 150 -15.08 -8.66 39.85
C LYS A 150 -15.20 -10.17 40.14
N TYR A 151 -15.00 -11.03 39.14
CA TYR A 151 -15.03 -12.50 39.28
C TYR A 151 -13.63 -13.15 39.34
N GLU A 152 -12.58 -12.51 38.83
CA GLU A 152 -11.22 -13.08 38.70
C GLU A 152 -10.36 -12.86 39.96
N HIS A 153 -10.76 -11.97 40.88
CA HIS A 153 -10.06 -11.81 42.16
C HIS A 153 -10.22 -13.03 43.10
N GLU A 154 -11.06 -14.01 42.75
CA GLU A 154 -11.25 -15.25 43.52
C GLU A 154 -10.50 -16.47 42.95
N THR A 155 -9.99 -16.44 41.71
CA THR A 155 -9.44 -17.67 41.12
C THR A 155 -8.26 -17.45 40.17
N ASN A 156 -7.09 -17.96 40.61
CA ASN A 156 -6.06 -18.62 39.78
C ASN A 156 -4.81 -17.82 39.34
N PHE A 157 -3.87 -17.83 40.30
CA PHE A 157 -2.43 -17.67 40.22
C PHE A 157 -1.68 -18.79 39.43
N SER A 158 -2.05 -19.17 38.20
CA SER A 158 -1.30 -20.29 37.53
C SER A 158 -1.21 -20.32 36.00
N LEU A 159 -1.01 -19.20 35.29
CA LEU A 159 -0.87 -19.23 33.81
C LEU A 159 0.20 -18.28 33.26
N LYS A 160 1.40 -18.26 33.86
CA LYS A 160 2.45 -17.27 33.52
C LYS A 160 3.53 -17.71 32.51
N THR A 161 3.48 -18.90 31.92
CA THR A 161 4.65 -19.42 31.16
C THR A 161 4.47 -19.56 29.64
N THR A 162 3.25 -19.50 29.09
CA THR A 162 3.00 -19.65 27.64
C THR A 162 2.95 -18.34 26.86
N GLY A 163 2.79 -17.19 27.52
CA GLY A 163 2.66 -15.87 26.86
C GLY A 163 3.96 -15.30 26.29
N ILE A 164 5.12 -15.69 26.82
CA ILE A 164 6.40 -15.01 26.53
C ILE A 164 6.96 -15.41 25.15
N LYS A 165 6.80 -16.67 24.71
CA LYS A 165 7.33 -17.12 23.40
C LYS A 165 6.58 -16.54 22.18
N ASN A 166 5.31 -16.16 22.34
CA ASN A 166 4.56 -15.51 21.26
C ASN A 166 4.94 -14.03 21.12
N LEU A 167 5.31 -13.35 22.21
CA LEU A 167 5.71 -11.94 22.20
C LEU A 167 7.01 -11.69 21.42
N GLU A 168 8.02 -12.56 21.52
CA GLU A 168 9.26 -12.46 20.73
C GLU A 168 9.03 -12.63 19.22
N LYS A 169 8.10 -13.52 18.85
CA LYS A 169 7.72 -13.71 17.44
C LYS A 169 7.01 -12.46 16.91
N TYR A 170 6.09 -11.85 17.66
CA TYR A 170 5.45 -10.61 17.22
C TYR A 170 6.42 -9.42 17.13
N ALA A 171 7.41 -9.33 18.02
CA ALA A 171 8.43 -8.28 18.00
C ALA A 171 9.36 -8.37 16.76
N THR A 172 9.77 -9.58 16.39
CA THR A 172 10.62 -9.80 15.21
C THR A 172 9.92 -9.46 13.89
N TRP A 173 8.63 -9.75 13.75
CA TRP A 173 7.85 -9.39 12.56
C TRP A 173 7.53 -7.89 12.46
N ASN A 174 7.31 -7.21 13.59
CA ASN A 174 7.17 -5.75 13.58
C ASN A 174 8.47 -5.06 13.16
N ASN A 175 9.62 -5.57 13.60
CA ASN A 175 10.92 -5.04 13.19
C ASN A 175 11.20 -5.32 11.70
N LEU A 176 10.77 -6.45 11.16
CA LEU A 176 10.89 -6.75 9.72
C LEU A 176 10.04 -5.79 8.87
N ILE A 177 8.81 -5.51 9.31
CA ILE A 177 7.90 -4.60 8.59
C ILE A 177 8.35 -3.15 8.72
N LEU A 178 8.87 -2.75 9.89
CA LEU A 178 9.52 -1.46 10.05
C LEU A 178 10.75 -1.35 9.14
N ALA A 179 11.62 -2.36 9.13
CA ALA A 179 12.80 -2.39 8.27
C ALA A 179 12.44 -2.32 6.78
N MET A 180 11.36 -2.99 6.35
CA MET A 180 10.89 -2.91 4.96
C MET A 180 10.23 -1.57 4.64
N ALA A 181 9.46 -0.98 5.54
CA ALA A 181 8.92 0.36 5.38
C ALA A 181 10.06 1.38 5.27
N THR A 182 11.08 1.27 6.12
CA THR A 182 12.30 2.09 6.06
C THR A 182 13.06 1.84 4.76
N PHE A 183 13.16 0.59 4.30
CA PHE A 183 13.79 0.26 3.02
C PHE A 183 13.04 0.88 1.84
N ILE A 184 11.72 0.81 1.81
CA ILE A 184 10.89 1.45 0.77
C ILE A 184 11.08 2.97 0.83
N ILE A 185 11.04 3.57 2.03
CA ILE A 185 11.27 5.02 2.19
C ILE A 185 12.67 5.40 1.71
N ILE A 186 13.72 4.69 2.12
CA ILE A 186 15.10 4.95 1.68
C ILE A 186 15.23 4.75 0.18
N PHE A 187 14.65 3.69 -0.38
CA PHE A 187 14.68 3.42 -1.81
C PHE A 187 14.03 4.57 -2.60
N PHE A 188 12.85 5.03 -2.17
CA PHE A 188 12.21 6.23 -2.73
C PHE A 188 13.05 7.49 -2.52
N LEU A 189 13.65 7.70 -1.34
CA LEU A 189 14.48 8.87 -1.07
C LEU A 189 15.72 8.90 -1.98
N VAL A 190 16.40 7.77 -2.15
CA VAL A 190 17.55 7.61 -3.03
C VAL A 190 17.14 7.87 -4.48
N TRP A 191 16.05 7.27 -4.94
CA TRP A 191 15.58 7.42 -6.33
C TRP A 191 14.97 8.77 -6.65
N LEU A 192 14.54 9.55 -5.65
CA LEU A 192 13.88 10.84 -5.87
C LEU A 192 14.87 12.00 -5.61
N VAL A 193 15.68 11.89 -4.57
CA VAL A 193 16.66 12.92 -4.19
C VAL A 193 17.88 12.91 -5.11
N ILE A 194 18.37 11.75 -5.56
CA ILE A 194 19.56 11.72 -6.44
C ILE A 194 19.26 12.38 -7.80
N PRO A 195 18.17 12.04 -8.51
CA PRO A 195 17.84 12.73 -9.76
C PRO A 195 17.52 14.20 -9.55
N MET A 196 16.86 14.56 -8.43
CA MET A 196 16.57 15.97 -8.11
C MET A 196 17.86 16.78 -7.88
N ILE A 197 18.84 16.25 -7.15
CA ILE A 197 20.15 16.90 -6.95
C ILE A 197 20.89 17.02 -8.29
N ILE A 198 20.91 15.96 -9.10
CA ILE A 198 21.52 15.97 -10.44
C ILE A 198 20.87 17.05 -11.31
N PHE A 199 19.54 17.14 -11.29
CA PHE A 199 18.78 18.15 -12.03
C PHE A 199 19.08 19.57 -11.54
N LEU A 200 19.26 19.77 -10.22
CA LEU A 200 19.59 21.06 -9.63
C LEU A 200 21.03 21.53 -9.93
N ILE A 201 21.97 20.59 -10.11
CA ILE A 201 23.36 20.88 -10.48
C ILE A 201 23.48 21.14 -11.99
N LEU A 202 22.66 20.48 -12.82
CA LEU A 202 22.69 20.57 -14.27
C LEU A 202 21.83 21.69 -14.86
N LEU A 203 20.97 22.34 -14.06
CA LEU A 203 20.27 23.56 -14.47
C LEU A 203 21.22 24.77 -14.32
N PRO A 204 21.66 25.41 -15.42
CA PRO A 204 22.45 26.65 -15.35
C PRO A 204 21.63 27.85 -14.88
#